data_AF-A0A1L1PSF2-F1
#
_entry.id   AF-A0A1L1PSF2-F1
#
_cell.length_a   1.000
_cell.length_b   1.000
_cell.length_c   1.000
_cell.angle_alpha   90.00
_cell.angle_beta   90.00
_cell.angle_gamma   90.00
#
_symmetry.space_group_name_H-M   'P 1'
#
loop_
_entity.id
_entity.type
_entity.pdbx_description
1 polymer ?
#
loop_
_entity_poly.entity_id
_entity_poly.type
_entity_poly.pdbx_seq_one_letter_code
_entity_poly.pdbx_strand_id
1 'polypeptide(L)'
;MLLLHDTVPLTADTAGREHRTGFHTGDAWKIVPCLRLLRPDLRIVTLPAAPTGLTVVTGLDPSSTRLRERRAVIHAAYATLPPDGVVAAPQHPLALGLNEPQWMARWLRQARAQ
;
A
#
# COMPACT_ATOMS: atom_id res chain seq x y z
N MET A 1 4.73 10.65 9.52
CA MET A 1 3.63 9.82 8.98
C MET A 1 3.48 10.16 7.52
N LEU A 2 3.21 9.17 6.68
CA LEU A 2 2.99 9.31 5.24
C LEU A 2 1.63 8.71 4.88
N LEU A 3 0.90 9.37 3.98
CA LEU A 3 -0.38 8.90 3.45
C LEU A 3 -0.24 8.72 1.93
N LEU A 4 -0.78 7.61 1.40
CA LEU A 4 -0.71 7.26 -0.02
C LEU A 4 -2.13 6.93 -0.51
N HIS A 5 -2.61 7.67 -1.52
CA HIS A 5 -3.86 7.36 -2.22
C HIS A 5 -3.61 6.35 -3.36
N ASP A 6 -4.68 5.83 -3.96
CA ASP A 6 -4.65 4.87 -5.07
C ASP A 6 -3.92 3.54 -4.79
N THR A 7 -4.09 3.03 -3.57
CA THR A 7 -3.40 1.83 -3.08
C THR A 7 -4.26 0.57 -3.05
N VAL A 8 -5.53 0.68 -3.41
CA VAL A 8 -6.48 -0.42 -3.58
C VAL A 8 -6.95 -0.43 -5.03
N PRO A 9 -6.54 -1.41 -5.85
CA PRO A 9 -6.96 -1.50 -7.23
C PRO A 9 -8.44 -1.92 -7.32
N LEU A 10 -9.21 -1.26 -8.19
CA LEU A 10 -10.62 -1.58 -8.42
C LEU A 10 -10.78 -2.84 -9.27
N THR A 11 -10.05 -2.90 -10.37
CA THR A 11 -9.98 -4.04 -11.29
C THR A 11 -8.56 -4.20 -11.84
N ALA A 12 -8.26 -5.37 -12.41
CA ALA A 12 -6.98 -5.63 -13.07
C ALA A 12 -6.68 -4.60 -14.18
N ASP A 13 -7.68 -4.20 -14.96
CA ASP A 13 -7.50 -3.22 -16.05
C ASP A 13 -7.16 -1.82 -15.54
N THR A 14 -7.79 -1.37 -14.46
CA THR A 14 -7.49 -0.06 -13.85
C THR A 14 -6.11 0.00 -13.20
N ALA A 15 -5.58 -1.16 -12.81
CA ALA A 15 -4.31 -1.33 -12.10
C ALA A 15 -3.17 -1.84 -13.00
N GLY A 16 -3.47 -2.07 -14.27
CA GLY A 16 -2.49 -2.46 -15.28
C GLY A 16 -1.51 -1.33 -15.55
N ARG A 17 -0.46 -1.64 -16.34
CA ARG A 17 0.52 -0.63 -16.77
C ARG A 17 -0.03 0.31 -17.85
N GLU A 18 -0.93 -0.20 -18.68
CA GLU A 18 -1.52 0.56 -19.76
C GLU A 18 -2.83 1.21 -19.31
N HIS A 19 -3.00 2.48 -19.65
CA HIS A 19 -4.22 3.22 -19.40
C HIS A 19 -5.26 2.85 -20.47
N ARG A 20 -6.10 1.86 -20.19
CA ARG A 20 -7.11 1.31 -21.13
C ARG A 20 -8.55 1.68 -20.81
N THR A 21 -8.78 2.30 -19.65
CA THR A 21 -10.09 2.61 -19.06
C THR A 21 -10.21 4.11 -18.81
N GLY A 22 -11.43 4.65 -18.59
CA GLY A 22 -11.60 6.06 -18.22
C GLY A 22 -11.11 6.42 -16.80
N PHE A 23 -10.75 5.41 -16.01
CA PHE A 23 -10.23 5.52 -14.65
C PHE A 23 -9.03 4.59 -14.48
N HIS A 24 -7.90 5.09 -13.99
CA HIS A 24 -6.64 4.33 -13.93
C HIS A 24 -5.86 4.66 -12.66
N THR A 25 -5.71 3.67 -11.79
CA THR A 25 -4.93 3.75 -10.55
C THR A 25 -3.46 3.40 -10.75
N GLY A 26 -3.15 2.74 -11.87
CA GLY A 26 -1.82 2.22 -12.14
C GLY A 26 -1.37 1.24 -11.06
N ASP A 27 -0.06 1.22 -10.79
CA ASP A 27 0.56 0.21 -9.94
C ASP A 27 1.01 0.70 -8.56
N ALA A 28 0.47 1.83 -8.10
CA ALA A 28 0.78 2.40 -6.79
C ALA A 28 0.47 1.43 -5.63
N TRP A 29 -0.54 0.56 -5.77
CA TRP A 29 -0.87 -0.51 -4.81
C TRP A 29 0.32 -1.42 -4.46
N LYS A 30 1.29 -1.59 -5.37
CA LYS A 30 2.48 -2.44 -5.17
C LYS A 30 3.39 -1.93 -4.04
N ILE A 31 3.29 -0.65 -3.68
CA ILE A 31 4.07 -0.07 -2.59
C ILE A 31 3.73 -0.74 -1.24
N VAL A 32 2.48 -1.16 -1.05
CA VAL A 32 2.01 -1.72 0.22
C VAL A 32 2.68 -3.07 0.52
N PRO A 33 2.58 -4.11 -0.33
CA PRO A 33 3.30 -5.36 -0.11
C PRO A 33 4.82 -5.17 -0.11
N CYS A 34 5.36 -4.23 -0.91
CA CYS A 34 6.79 -3.90 -0.93
C CYS A 34 7.30 -3.41 0.44
N LEU A 35 6.62 -2.40 1.01
CA LEU A 35 6.98 -1.88 2.33
C LEU A 35 6.77 -2.93 3.42
N ARG A 36 5.67 -3.69 3.38
CA ARG A 36 5.42 -4.75 4.38
C ARG A 36 6.52 -5.82 4.39
N LEU A 37 7.07 -6.17 3.23
CA LEU A 37 8.15 -7.14 3.12
C LEU A 37 9.51 -6.57 3.55
N LEU A 38 9.86 -5.37 3.09
CA LEU A 38 11.22 -4.83 3.21
C LEU A 38 11.42 -3.92 4.42
N ARG A 39 10.33 -3.45 5.01
CA ARG A 39 10.29 -2.55 6.15
C ARG A 39 9.27 -3.03 7.19
N PRO A 40 9.47 -4.22 7.79
CA PRO A 40 8.58 -4.74 8.84
C PRO A 40 8.58 -3.89 10.11
N ASP A 41 9.52 -2.95 10.23
CA ASP A 41 9.56 -1.91 11.26
C ASP A 41 8.49 -0.82 11.07
N LEU A 42 7.95 -0.66 9.86
CA LEU A 42 6.86 0.29 9.60
C LEU A 42 5.52 -0.30 10.03
N ARG A 43 4.65 0.57 10.56
CA ARG A 43 3.24 0.25 10.77
C ARG A 43 2.42 0.77 9.60
N ILE A 44 1.72 -0.14 8.95
CA ILE A 44 0.99 0.10 7.70
C ILE A 44 -0.45 -0.40 7.85
N VAL A 45 -1.39 0.42 7.45
CA VAL A 45 -2.81 0.05 7.31
C VAL A 45 -3.37 0.72 6.07
N THR A 46 -4.22 0.01 5.34
CA THR A 46 -4.95 0.58 4.20
C THR A 46 -6.43 0.67 4.54
N LEU A 47 -6.97 1.88 4.49
CA LEU A 47 -8.40 2.10 4.62
C LEU A 47 -9.08 1.82 3.27
N PRO A 48 -10.19 1.05 3.23
CA PRO A 48 -11.02 0.91 2.04
C PRO A 48 -11.87 2.17 1.81
N ALA A 49 -11.21 3.34 1.77
CA ALA A 49 -11.82 4.61 1.41
C ALA A 49 -12.05 4.65 -0.11
N ALA A 50 -13.28 4.89 -0.54
CA ALA A 50 -13.59 4.95 -1.97
C ALA A 50 -12.85 6.12 -2.67
N PRO A 51 -12.49 5.98 -3.95
CA PRO A 51 -12.65 4.78 -4.77
C PRO A 51 -11.52 3.75 -4.60
N THR A 52 -10.33 4.17 -4.17
CA THR A 52 -9.08 3.42 -4.41
C THR A 52 -8.20 3.30 -3.18
N GLY A 53 -8.79 3.51 -2.01
CA GLY A 53 -8.17 3.34 -0.71
C GLY A 53 -7.19 4.43 -0.32
N LEU A 54 -6.86 4.42 0.97
CA LEU A 54 -5.90 5.33 1.58
C LEU A 54 -4.99 4.53 2.50
N THR A 55 -3.72 4.39 2.14
CA THR A 55 -2.71 3.75 2.98
C THR A 55 -2.09 4.76 3.93
N VAL A 56 -2.03 4.42 5.21
CA VAL A 56 -1.37 5.17 6.27
C VAL A 56 -0.11 4.43 6.68
N VAL A 57 1.03 5.12 6.67
CA VAL A 57 2.34 4.60 7.06
C VAL A 57 2.93 5.42 8.21
N THR A 58 3.31 4.74 9.29
CA THR A 58 3.94 5.33 10.49
C THR A 58 5.20 4.55 10.88
N GLY A 59 5.97 5.06 11.85
CA GLY A 59 7.27 4.46 12.24
C GLY A 59 8.41 4.79 11.26
N LEU A 60 8.30 5.88 10.50
CA LEU A 60 9.33 6.27 9.53
C LEU A 60 10.64 6.64 10.24
N ASP A 61 11.69 5.89 9.95
CA ASP A 61 13.08 6.26 10.25
C ASP A 61 13.74 6.93 9.03
N PRO A 62 14.10 8.23 9.10
CA PRO A 62 14.73 8.95 7.99
C PRO A 62 16.17 8.51 7.71
N SER A 63 16.83 7.84 8.66
CA SER A 63 18.18 7.32 8.47
C SER A 63 18.21 6.00 7.69
N SER A 64 17.09 5.27 7.64
CA SER A 64 16.99 3.98 6.96
C SER A 64 17.23 4.10 5.45
N THR A 65 18.21 3.35 4.95
CA THR A 65 18.63 3.27 3.54
C THR A 65 18.10 2.05 2.80
N ARG A 66 17.39 1.13 3.49
CA ARG A 66 17.01 -0.21 3.00
C ARG A 66 16.34 -0.21 1.62
N LEU A 67 15.38 0.69 1.39
CA LEU A 67 14.67 0.78 0.11
C LEU A 67 15.58 1.29 -1.02
N ARG A 68 16.47 2.25 -0.71
CA ARG A 68 17.43 2.80 -1.67
C ARG A 68 18.46 1.75 -2.10
N GLU A 69 18.99 0.98 -1.15
CA GLU A 69 19.95 -0.09 -1.40
C GLU A 69 19.35 -1.23 -2.24
N ARG A 70 18.05 -1.51 -2.06
CA ARG A 70 17.35 -2.59 -2.78
C ARG A 70 16.58 -2.11 -4.01
N ARG A 71 16.74 -0.84 -4.41
CA ARG A 71 15.92 -0.19 -5.45
C ARG A 71 15.84 -1.00 -6.75
N ALA A 72 16.97 -1.46 -7.27
CA ALA A 72 17.01 -2.23 -8.52
C ALA A 72 16.21 -3.55 -8.42
N VAL A 73 16.38 -4.28 -7.31
CA VAL A 73 15.66 -5.55 -7.07
C VAL A 73 14.17 -5.31 -6.85
N ILE A 74 13.81 -4.24 -6.14
CA ILE A 74 12.41 -3.83 -5.95
C ILE A 74 11.76 -3.58 -7.31
N HIS A 75 12.37 -2.75 -8.16
CA HIS A 75 11.81 -2.48 -9.49
C HIS A 75 11.66 -3.76 -10.31
N ALA A 76 12.67 -4.62 -10.34
CA ALA A 76 12.61 -5.87 -11.08
C ALA A 76 11.48 -6.80 -10.58
N ALA A 77 11.35 -6.97 -9.26
CA ALA A 77 10.35 -7.86 -8.66
C ALA A 77 8.92 -7.34 -8.80
N TYR A 78 8.71 -6.03 -8.65
CA TYR A 78 7.36 -5.44 -8.65
C TYR A 78 6.92 -4.97 -10.04
N ALA A 79 7.82 -4.75 -11.01
CA ALA A 79 7.44 -4.39 -12.36
C ALA A 79 6.51 -5.42 -13.00
N THR A 80 6.71 -6.70 -12.71
CA THR A 80 5.96 -7.82 -13.30
C THR A 80 4.89 -8.40 -12.38
N LEU A 81 4.67 -7.82 -11.19
CA LEU A 81 3.66 -8.32 -10.25
C LEU A 81 2.24 -8.05 -10.80
N PRO A 82 1.45 -9.11 -11.11
CA PRO A 82 0.10 -8.93 -11.66
C PRO A 82 -0.90 -8.47 -10.59
N PRO A 83 -1.91 -7.66 -10.96
CA PRO A 83 -2.90 -7.15 -10.02
C PRO A 83 -3.97 -8.18 -9.63
N ASP A 84 -4.13 -9.27 -10.37
CA ASP A 84 -5.24 -10.23 -10.21
C ASP A 84 -5.35 -10.78 -8.79
N GLY A 85 -4.23 -11.16 -8.19
CA GLY A 85 -4.19 -11.70 -6.83
C GLY A 85 -4.63 -10.69 -5.78
N VAL A 86 -4.21 -9.42 -5.91
CA VAL A 86 -4.59 -8.37 -4.97
C VAL A 86 -6.02 -7.90 -5.17
N VAL A 87 -6.52 -7.90 -6.41
CA VAL A 87 -7.92 -7.58 -6.72
C VAL A 87 -8.85 -8.65 -6.15
N ALA A 88 -8.49 -9.94 -6.31
CA ALA A 88 -9.30 -11.04 -5.81
C ALA A 88 -9.29 -11.15 -4.26
N ALA A 89 -8.15 -10.89 -3.63
CA ALA A 89 -7.98 -11.05 -2.18
C ALA A 89 -7.13 -9.91 -1.57
N PRO A 90 -7.69 -8.70 -1.43
CA PRO A 90 -6.92 -7.53 -1.03
C PRO A 90 -6.54 -7.50 0.47
N GLN A 91 -7.22 -8.27 1.32
CA GLN A 91 -7.20 -8.05 2.77
C GLN A 91 -5.79 -8.19 3.36
N HIS A 92 -5.13 -9.32 3.06
CA HIS A 92 -3.79 -9.59 3.54
C HIS A 92 -2.72 -8.76 2.84
N PRO A 93 -2.58 -8.73 1.49
CA PRO A 93 -1.49 -7.99 0.85
C PRO A 93 -1.54 -6.48 1.09
N LEU A 94 -2.75 -5.90 1.23
CA LEU A 94 -2.90 -4.45 1.42
C LEU A 94 -3.02 -4.01 2.89
N ALA A 95 -2.95 -4.92 3.87
CA ALA A 95 -3.18 -4.56 5.28
C ALA A 95 -4.52 -3.83 5.49
N LEU A 96 -5.61 -4.36 4.92
CA LEU A 96 -6.91 -3.68 5.00
C LEU A 96 -7.37 -3.53 6.45
N GLY A 97 -7.73 -2.30 6.82
CA GLY A 97 -8.37 -1.95 8.08
C GLY A 97 -9.84 -1.58 7.90
N LEU A 98 -10.43 -0.96 8.93
CA LEU A 98 -11.79 -0.44 8.87
C LEU A 98 -11.78 1.04 8.48
N ASN A 99 -12.64 1.43 7.53
CA ASN A 99 -12.86 2.83 7.16
C ASN A 99 -13.79 3.52 8.18
N GLU A 100 -13.37 3.54 9.44
CA GLU A 100 -14.14 4.08 10.57
C GLU A 100 -13.27 5.04 11.43
N PRO A 101 -13.71 6.29 11.68
CA PRO A 101 -12.90 7.29 12.37
C PRO A 101 -12.43 6.85 13.76
N GLN A 102 -13.31 6.22 14.55
CA GLN A 102 -12.96 5.77 15.90
C GLN A 102 -11.96 4.61 15.88
N TRP A 103 -12.08 3.71 14.90
CA TRP A 103 -11.14 2.61 14.71
C TRP A 103 -9.77 3.15 14.32
N MET A 104 -9.71 4.07 13.35
CA MET A 104 -8.46 4.70 12.92
C MET A 104 -7.80 5.47 14.06
N ALA A 105 -8.56 6.22 14.86
CA ALA A 105 -8.03 6.92 16.03
C ALA A 105 -7.40 5.95 17.05
N ARG A 106 -8.01 4.77 17.27
CA ARG A 106 -7.42 3.72 18.14
C ARG A 106 -6.13 3.17 17.53
N TRP A 107 -6.15 2.82 16.26
CA TRP A 107 -4.98 2.31 15.55
C TRP A 107 -3.81 3.30 15.59
N LEU A 108 -4.06 4.59 15.34
CA LEU A 108 -3.04 5.64 15.40
C LEU A 108 -2.42 5.81 16.79
N ARG A 109 -3.22 5.69 17.87
CA ARG A 109 -2.70 5.74 19.24
C ARG A 109 -1.77 4.57 19.52
N GLN A 110 -2.16 3.36 19.13
CA GLN A 110 -1.32 2.17 19.24
C GLN A 110 -0.05 2.30 18.37
N ALA A 111 -0.18 2.91 17.19
CA ALA A 111 0.92 3.15 16.26
C ALA A 111 1.94 4.21 16.74
N ARG A 112 1.66 4.95 17.81
CA ARG A 112 2.59 5.92 18.42
C ARG A 112 3.19 5.47 19.75
N ALA A 113 2.59 4.47 20.40
CA ALA A 113 2.98 4.02 21.73
C ALA A 113 4.15 3.01 21.75
N GLN A 114 4.63 2.60 20.59
CA GLN A 114 5.85 1.79 20.40
C GLN A 114 6.65 2.39 19.27
#